data_AF-A0A662BMM1-F1
#
_entry.id   AF-A0A662BMM1-F1
#
_cell.length_a   1.000
_cell.length_b   1.000
_cell.length_c   1.000
_cell.angle_alpha   90.00
_cell.angle_beta   90.00
_cell.angle_gamma   90.00
#
_symmetry.space_group_name_H-M   'P 1'
#
loop_
_entity.id
_entity.type
_entity.pdbx_description
1 polymer ?
#
loop_
_entity_poly.entity_id
_entity_poly.type
_entity_poly.pdbx_seq_one_letter_code
_entity_poly.pdbx_strand_id
1 'polypeptide(L)'
;MKKISLVTICLLAAFCFRYAGAQDISLSMAEKAAGKWLQLHNDIPISESHQILDKEGLLMAYCFDLNPSGYIIIASSRHLPPVLAYSFTNNYINTPNHANPLEDIIVRDIGSRLDWMDGSGSALKVKYHQQWRSLLEGGSALAFFEQWPPAGTTSTGGWLETNWKQSSPYNIFCPMDNVTGSRSVAGCPAVALAMIIHYQKNLNGTQFSDDDDYYHNYAGRQYWIDDDHQLMDFPSFPRLNEYFDSMAVKFPIYIPLNENEVAALVFACGVAARQVYTSEVSGTFGVTQAFEAYERFAYQDAILI
;
A
#
# COMPACT_ATOMS: atom_id res chain seq x y z
N MET A 1 -46.97 -28.09 -1.48
CA MET A 1 -46.29 -27.28 -0.45
C MET A 1 -45.07 -28.05 0.05
N LYS A 2 -43.85 -27.66 -0.36
CA LYS A 2 -42.62 -28.35 0.07
C LYS A 2 -42.39 -28.05 1.54
N LYS A 3 -42.38 -29.09 2.39
CA LYS A 3 -42.05 -28.97 3.82
C LYS A 3 -40.58 -28.55 3.92
N ILE A 4 -40.33 -27.28 4.20
CA ILE A 4 -39.00 -26.80 4.59
C ILE A 4 -38.71 -27.43 5.95
N SER A 5 -37.65 -28.24 6.02
CA SER A 5 -37.25 -28.92 7.26
C SER A 5 -36.79 -27.89 8.29
N LEU A 6 -37.21 -28.03 9.54
CA LEU A 6 -36.81 -27.19 10.66
C LEU A 6 -35.27 -27.08 10.78
N VAL A 7 -34.56 -28.14 10.37
CA VAL A 7 -33.08 -28.21 10.33
C VAL A 7 -32.49 -27.23 9.32
N THR A 8 -33.14 -27.01 8.18
CA THR A 8 -32.68 -26.06 7.15
C THR A 8 -32.85 -24.60 7.62
N ILE A 9 -33.91 -24.32 8.39
CA ILE A 9 -34.13 -23.01 9.02
C ILE A 9 -33.10 -22.77 10.14
N CYS A 10 -32.80 -23.78 10.96
CA CYS A 10 -31.77 -23.65 12.00
C CYS A 10 -30.34 -23.49 11.43
N LEU A 11 -30.01 -24.13 10.31
CA LEU A 11 -28.72 -23.95 9.64
C LEU A 11 -28.59 -22.57 8.98
N LEU A 12 -29.65 -22.06 8.33
CA LEU A 12 -29.68 -20.70 7.80
C LEU A 12 -29.62 -19.65 8.91
N ALA A 13 -30.34 -19.86 10.03
CA ALA A 13 -30.27 -18.97 11.18
C ALA A 13 -28.87 -18.99 11.84
N ALA A 14 -28.25 -20.17 11.99
CA ALA A 14 -26.88 -20.27 12.51
C ALA A 14 -25.83 -19.62 11.59
N PHE A 15 -26.06 -19.62 10.27
CA PHE A 15 -25.20 -18.92 9.31
C PHE A 15 -25.41 -17.40 9.37
N CYS A 16 -26.65 -16.91 9.45
CA CYS A 16 -26.94 -15.47 9.62
C CYS A 16 -26.45 -14.92 10.97
N PHE A 17 -26.47 -15.72 12.04
CA PHE A 17 -25.99 -15.30 13.36
C PHE A 17 -24.47 -15.24 13.49
N ARG A 18 -23.71 -15.98 12.66
CA ARG A 18 -22.24 -15.86 12.65
C ARG A 18 -21.77 -14.51 12.09
N TYR A 19 -22.49 -13.95 11.13
CA TYR A 19 -22.11 -12.66 10.53
C TYR A 19 -22.69 -11.44 11.26
N ALA A 20 -23.86 -11.57 11.90
CA ALA A 20 -24.47 -10.46 12.64
C ALA A 20 -23.78 -10.10 13.96
N GLY A 21 -22.90 -10.97 14.47
CA GLY A 21 -22.14 -10.74 15.72
C GLY A 21 -20.77 -10.08 15.53
N ALA A 22 -20.28 -9.91 14.29
CA ALA A 22 -18.93 -9.43 14.01
C ALA A 22 -18.82 -7.90 13.91
N GLN A 23 -19.93 -7.21 13.62
CA GLN A 23 -20.01 -5.75 13.43
C GLN A 23 -20.88 -5.12 14.52
N ASP A 24 -20.24 -4.60 15.56
CA ASP A 24 -20.90 -4.06 16.76
C ASP A 24 -20.76 -2.53 16.90
N ILE A 25 -20.23 -1.86 15.87
CA ILE A 25 -20.14 -0.40 15.79
C ILE A 25 -21.14 0.13 14.78
N SER A 26 -22.06 0.98 15.25
CA SER A 26 -22.96 1.75 14.37
C SER A 26 -22.27 2.98 13.79
N LEU A 27 -22.81 3.54 12.70
CA LEU A 27 -22.29 4.77 12.08
C LEU A 27 -22.15 5.92 13.08
N SER A 28 -23.14 6.13 13.95
CA SER A 28 -23.09 7.20 14.96
C SER A 28 -22.03 6.97 16.02
N MET A 29 -21.74 5.71 16.37
CA MET A 29 -20.63 5.37 17.25
C MET A 29 -19.29 5.60 16.55
N ALA A 30 -19.17 5.21 15.28
CA ALA A 30 -17.96 5.43 14.49
C ALA A 30 -17.67 6.93 14.33
N GLU A 31 -18.70 7.73 14.02
CA GLU A 31 -18.58 9.19 13.88
C GLU A 31 -18.19 9.85 15.21
N LYS A 32 -18.80 9.41 16.32
CA LYS A 32 -18.40 9.86 17.66
C LYS A 32 -16.95 9.54 17.96
N ALA A 33 -16.49 8.32 17.64
CA ALA A 33 -15.12 7.90 17.85
C ALA A 33 -14.14 8.70 16.98
N ALA A 34 -14.46 8.92 15.70
CA ALA A 34 -13.70 9.77 14.79
C ALA A 34 -13.57 11.19 15.33
N GLY A 35 -14.69 11.84 15.67
CA GLY A 35 -14.68 13.20 16.18
C GLY A 35 -13.89 13.35 17.48
N LYS A 36 -13.98 12.37 18.39
CA LYS A 36 -13.18 12.36 19.62
C LYS A 36 -11.69 12.16 19.35
N TRP A 37 -11.35 11.30 18.41
CA TRP A 37 -9.96 11.08 18.02
C TRP A 37 -9.36 12.33 17.36
N LEU A 38 -10.11 12.99 16.46
CA LEU A 38 -9.69 14.22 15.79
C LEU A 38 -9.46 15.36 16.78
N GLN A 39 -10.37 15.57 17.75
CA GLN A 39 -10.19 16.56 18.82
C GLN A 39 -8.88 16.40 19.60
N LEU A 40 -8.35 15.17 19.70
CA LEU A 40 -7.11 14.88 20.42
C LEU A 40 -5.84 15.04 19.56
N HIS A 41 -5.96 14.97 18.23
CA HIS A 41 -4.79 14.88 17.32
C HIS A 41 -4.71 16.05 16.34
N ASN A 42 -5.83 16.39 15.71
CA ASN A 42 -5.91 17.48 14.74
C ASN A 42 -7.40 17.84 14.61
N ASP A 43 -7.80 18.97 15.18
CA ASP A 43 -9.20 19.42 15.33
C ASP A 43 -9.78 19.85 13.96
N ILE A 44 -9.95 18.88 13.07
CA ILE A 44 -10.43 19.02 11.70
C ILE A 44 -11.86 18.49 11.63
N PRO A 45 -12.82 19.24 11.05
CA PRO A 45 -14.20 18.80 10.94
C PRO A 45 -14.36 17.67 9.91
N ILE A 46 -15.30 16.77 10.22
CA ILE A 46 -15.81 15.75 9.28
C ILE A 46 -16.82 16.43 8.34
N SER A 47 -16.71 16.16 7.03
CA SER A 47 -17.64 16.68 6.02
C SER A 47 -18.63 15.64 5.53
N GLU A 48 -18.17 14.43 5.22
CA GLU A 48 -18.99 13.35 4.66
C GLU A 48 -18.60 12.00 5.28
N SER A 49 -19.47 11.00 5.10
CA SER A 49 -19.20 9.64 5.55
C SER A 49 -19.64 8.62 4.51
N HIS A 50 -18.89 7.53 4.38
CA HIS A 50 -19.24 6.41 3.52
C HIS A 50 -18.82 5.08 4.15
N GLN A 51 -19.48 4.01 3.71
CA GLN A 51 -19.20 2.64 4.16
C GLN A 51 -18.16 2.00 3.24
N ILE A 52 -17.20 1.30 3.83
CA ILE A 52 -16.29 0.40 3.13
C ILE A 52 -16.84 -1.02 3.30
N LEU A 53 -17.16 -1.68 2.19
CA LEU A 53 -17.75 -3.01 2.16
C LEU A 53 -16.77 -4.01 1.53
N ASP A 54 -16.86 -5.27 1.89
CA ASP A 54 -16.20 -6.34 1.14
C ASP A 54 -16.99 -6.72 -0.13
N LYS A 55 -16.51 -7.74 -0.85
CA LYS A 55 -17.12 -8.20 -2.11
C LYS A 55 -18.48 -8.85 -1.90
N GLU A 56 -18.75 -9.33 -0.69
CA GLU A 56 -19.99 -9.95 -0.26
C GLU A 56 -21.00 -8.92 0.29
N GLY A 57 -20.62 -7.64 0.37
CA GLY A 57 -21.45 -6.54 0.88
C GLY A 57 -21.42 -6.42 2.41
N LEU A 58 -20.48 -7.07 3.08
CA LEU A 58 -20.28 -7.00 4.52
C LEU A 58 -19.56 -5.69 4.88
N LEU A 59 -20.07 -4.98 5.89
CA LEU A 59 -19.48 -3.72 6.37
C LEU A 59 -18.12 -3.90 7.07
N MET A 60 -17.05 -3.44 6.44
CA MET A 60 -15.70 -3.58 6.97
C MET A 60 -15.28 -2.37 7.83
N ALA A 61 -15.63 -1.16 7.37
CA ALA A 61 -15.27 0.08 8.06
C ALA A 61 -16.17 1.25 7.65
N TYR A 62 -16.05 2.35 8.37
CA TYR A 62 -16.60 3.65 8.01
C TYR A 62 -15.46 4.59 7.66
N CYS A 63 -15.54 5.28 6.53
CA CYS A 63 -14.61 6.35 6.19
C CYS A 63 -15.32 7.69 6.33
N PHE A 64 -14.66 8.64 6.98
CA PHE A 64 -15.12 10.00 7.18
C PHE A 64 -14.16 10.94 6.45
N ASP A 65 -14.69 11.70 5.49
CA ASP A 65 -13.92 12.71 4.78
C ASP A 65 -13.76 13.95 5.66
N LEU A 66 -12.60 14.60 5.57
CA LEU A 66 -12.23 15.75 6.39
C LEU A 66 -12.19 17.02 5.56
N ASN A 67 -12.53 18.15 6.17
CA ASN A 67 -12.50 19.47 5.52
C ASN A 67 -11.48 20.39 6.21
N PRO A 68 -10.49 20.98 5.50
CA PRO A 68 -10.42 21.16 4.04
C PRO A 68 -9.89 19.95 3.25
N SER A 69 -9.18 19.02 3.89
CA SER A 69 -8.68 17.82 3.24
C SER A 69 -8.42 16.72 4.26
N GLY A 70 -8.38 15.48 3.78
CA GLY A 70 -8.07 14.31 4.57
C GLY A 70 -9.21 13.31 4.67
N TYR A 71 -8.95 12.26 5.42
CA TYR A 71 -9.92 11.23 5.77
C TYR A 71 -9.53 10.56 7.09
N ILE A 72 -10.49 9.90 7.74
CA ILE A 72 -10.26 8.96 8.84
C ILE A 72 -11.14 7.73 8.67
N ILE A 73 -10.54 6.55 8.76
CA ILE A 73 -11.20 5.25 8.62
C ILE A 73 -11.33 4.62 10.00
N ILE A 74 -12.57 4.34 10.38
CA ILE A 74 -12.98 3.78 11.66
C ILE A 74 -13.47 2.34 11.47
N ALA A 75 -12.98 1.41 12.29
CA ALA A 75 -13.38 0.01 12.21
C ALA A 75 -14.88 -0.17 12.53
N SER A 76 -15.52 -1.14 11.87
CA SER A 76 -16.91 -1.54 12.16
C SER A 76 -17.04 -2.52 13.34
N SER A 77 -15.92 -2.93 13.95
CA SER A 77 -15.86 -3.95 15.00
C SER A 77 -14.98 -3.53 16.18
N ARG A 78 -15.44 -3.77 17.41
CA ARG A 78 -14.66 -3.55 18.64
C ARG A 78 -13.51 -4.52 18.84
N HIS A 79 -13.48 -5.59 18.04
CA HIS A 79 -12.35 -6.50 18.02
C HIS A 79 -11.14 -5.88 17.32
N LEU A 80 -11.30 -4.79 16.57
CA LEU A 80 -10.21 -4.06 15.91
C LEU A 80 -9.91 -2.74 16.62
N PRO A 81 -8.72 -2.15 16.41
CA PRO A 81 -8.45 -0.79 16.88
C PRO A 81 -9.47 0.20 16.28
N PRO A 82 -9.90 1.24 17.01
CA PRO A 82 -10.93 2.14 16.52
C PRO A 82 -10.57 2.86 15.22
N VAL A 83 -9.32 3.36 15.11
CA VAL A 83 -8.82 4.04 13.92
C VAL A 83 -7.92 3.08 13.15
N LEU A 84 -8.24 2.83 11.88
CA LEU A 84 -7.51 1.92 11.00
C LEU A 84 -6.51 2.66 10.12
N ALA A 85 -6.91 3.81 9.59
CA ALA A 85 -6.07 4.66 8.74
C ALA A 85 -6.60 6.10 8.77
N TYR A 86 -5.73 7.07 8.49
CA TYR A 86 -6.14 8.46 8.32
C TYR A 86 -5.11 9.24 7.49
N SER A 87 -5.51 10.38 6.96
CA SER A 87 -4.64 11.41 6.41
C SER A 87 -5.22 12.78 6.69
N PHE A 88 -4.38 13.77 6.98
CA PHE A 88 -4.81 15.18 7.11
C PHE A 88 -4.51 16.00 5.86
N THR A 89 -3.89 15.39 4.85
CA THR A 89 -3.35 16.12 3.69
C THR A 89 -3.82 15.55 2.36
N ASN A 90 -4.19 14.27 2.30
CA ASN A 90 -4.70 13.60 1.11
C ASN A 90 -6.12 13.08 1.34
N ASN A 91 -7.00 13.29 0.38
CA ASN A 91 -8.37 12.82 0.44
C ASN A 91 -8.46 11.33 0.11
N TYR A 92 -9.47 10.66 0.67
CA TYR A 92 -9.82 9.31 0.27
C TYR A 92 -10.44 9.35 -1.14
N ILE A 93 -10.06 8.40 -1.99
CA ILE A 93 -10.59 8.32 -3.36
C ILE A 93 -11.74 7.31 -3.36
N ASN A 94 -12.97 7.82 -3.32
CA ASN A 94 -14.19 7.02 -3.43
C ASN A 94 -14.95 7.35 -4.72
N THR A 95 -14.28 7.23 -5.87
CA THR A 95 -14.91 7.48 -7.17
C THR A 95 -15.28 6.17 -7.86
N PRO A 96 -16.51 6.06 -8.41
CA PRO A 96 -16.90 4.89 -9.18
C PRO A 96 -15.92 4.60 -10.32
N ASN A 97 -15.59 3.32 -10.51
CA ASN A 97 -14.66 2.81 -11.54
C ASN A 97 -13.19 3.22 -11.34
N HIS A 98 -12.81 3.74 -10.18
CA HIS A 98 -11.41 3.93 -9.82
C HIS A 98 -10.95 2.81 -8.89
N ALA A 99 -9.83 2.17 -9.22
CA ALA A 99 -9.21 1.23 -8.30
C ALA A 99 -8.66 2.01 -7.10
N ASN A 100 -8.99 1.59 -5.89
CA ASN A 100 -8.46 2.17 -4.66
C ASN A 100 -7.64 1.11 -3.91
N PRO A 101 -6.30 1.03 -4.16
CA PRO A 101 -5.45 0.05 -3.50
C PRO A 101 -5.46 0.15 -1.97
N LEU A 102 -5.72 1.33 -1.41
CA LEU A 102 -5.85 1.50 0.04
C LEU A 102 -7.10 0.75 0.55
N GLU A 103 -8.23 0.88 -0.14
CA GLU A 103 -9.46 0.15 0.19
C GLU A 103 -9.23 -1.36 0.15
N ASP A 104 -8.62 -1.86 -0.93
CA ASP A 104 -8.30 -3.28 -1.09
C ASP A 104 -7.42 -3.81 0.06
N ILE A 105 -6.39 -3.05 0.45
CA ILE A 105 -5.51 -3.38 1.58
C ILE A 105 -6.30 -3.40 2.89
N ILE A 106 -7.13 -2.38 3.14
CA ILE A 106 -7.91 -2.26 4.37
C ILE A 106 -8.92 -3.41 4.50
N VAL A 107 -9.69 -3.70 3.45
CA VAL A 107 -10.67 -4.79 3.45
C VAL A 107 -9.98 -6.13 3.74
N ARG A 108 -8.83 -6.39 3.09
CA ARG A 108 -8.07 -7.63 3.29
C ARG A 108 -7.43 -7.73 4.68
N ASP A 109 -6.89 -6.63 5.20
CA ASP A 109 -6.31 -6.55 6.55
C ASP A 109 -7.37 -6.79 7.63
N ILE A 110 -8.52 -6.11 7.53
CA ILE A 110 -9.65 -6.29 8.44
C ILE A 110 -10.10 -7.75 8.46
N GLY A 111 -10.36 -8.35 7.29
CA GLY A 111 -10.79 -9.75 7.20
C GLY A 111 -9.81 -10.70 7.87
N SER A 112 -8.51 -10.56 7.55
CA SER A 112 -7.45 -11.41 8.11
C SER A 112 -7.33 -11.28 9.63
N ARG A 113 -7.48 -10.06 10.17
CA ARG A 113 -7.41 -9.81 11.63
C ARG A 113 -8.63 -10.38 12.36
N LEU A 114 -9.82 -10.21 11.79
CA LEU A 114 -11.05 -10.76 12.39
C LEU A 114 -11.01 -12.29 12.41
N ASP A 115 -10.58 -12.94 11.32
CA ASP A 115 -10.42 -14.40 11.24
C ASP A 115 -9.44 -14.90 12.32
N TRP A 116 -8.32 -14.20 12.54
CA TRP A 116 -7.34 -14.57 13.57
C TRP A 116 -7.86 -14.38 15.00
N MET A 117 -8.69 -13.35 15.23
CA MET A 117 -9.22 -13.00 16.54
C MET A 117 -10.21 -14.02 17.10
N ASP A 118 -10.86 -14.80 16.26
CA ASP A 118 -11.79 -15.85 16.68
C ASP A 118 -11.09 -17.06 17.31
N GLY A 119 -9.76 -17.17 17.21
CA GLY A 119 -8.99 -18.29 17.77
C GLY A 119 -8.02 -17.97 18.92
N SER A 120 -7.37 -16.79 18.95
CA SER A 120 -6.16 -16.60 19.80
C SER A 120 -5.95 -15.19 20.41
N GLY A 121 -6.84 -14.21 20.17
CA GLY A 121 -6.56 -12.78 20.40
C GLY A 121 -6.92 -12.17 21.76
N SER A 122 -7.02 -12.92 22.87
CA SER A 122 -7.66 -12.43 24.11
C SER A 122 -7.07 -11.12 24.67
N ALA A 123 -5.74 -10.97 24.70
CA ALA A 123 -5.09 -9.75 25.19
C ALA A 123 -5.32 -8.54 24.27
N LEU A 124 -5.29 -8.74 22.95
CA LEU A 124 -5.57 -7.68 21.98
C LEU A 124 -7.02 -7.24 22.03
N LYS A 125 -7.97 -8.18 22.20
CA LYS A 125 -9.39 -7.85 22.41
C LYS A 125 -9.55 -6.89 23.59
N VAL A 126 -8.92 -7.17 24.73
CA VAL A 126 -8.98 -6.27 25.90
C VAL A 126 -8.42 -4.88 25.57
N LYS A 127 -7.27 -4.81 24.88
CA LYS A 127 -6.66 -3.53 24.44
C LYS A 127 -7.64 -2.73 23.56
N TYR A 128 -8.21 -3.34 22.54
CA TYR A 128 -9.11 -2.65 21.60
C TYR A 128 -10.43 -2.24 22.25
N HIS A 129 -11.03 -3.09 23.09
CA HIS A 129 -12.21 -2.73 23.87
C HIS A 129 -11.96 -1.53 24.78
N GLN A 130 -10.77 -1.42 25.39
CA GLN A 130 -10.40 -0.26 26.20
C GLN A 130 -10.23 1.01 25.34
N GLN A 131 -9.61 0.91 24.16
CA GLN A 131 -9.48 2.03 23.22
C GLN A 131 -10.86 2.55 22.79
N TRP A 132 -11.77 1.64 22.40
CA TRP A 132 -13.15 1.98 22.06
C TRP A 132 -13.88 2.65 23.21
N ARG A 133 -13.76 2.10 24.42
CA ARG A 133 -14.36 2.68 25.62
C ARG A 133 -13.86 4.09 25.87
N SER A 134 -12.56 4.33 25.73
CA SER A 134 -12.00 5.67 25.93
C SER A 134 -12.53 6.70 24.94
N LEU A 135 -12.71 6.33 23.66
CA LEU A 135 -13.27 7.24 22.64
C LEU A 135 -14.78 7.44 22.78
N LEU A 136 -15.53 6.41 23.15
CA LEU A 136 -17.00 6.46 23.19
C LEU A 136 -17.57 6.95 24.54
N GLU A 137 -16.96 6.58 25.65
CA GLU A 137 -17.48 6.85 27.00
C GLU A 137 -16.69 7.93 27.74
N GLY A 138 -15.46 8.22 27.29
CA GLY A 138 -14.51 9.06 28.01
C GLY A 138 -13.75 8.24 29.07
N GLY A 139 -12.45 8.47 29.16
CA GLY A 139 -11.54 7.74 30.06
C GLY A 139 -10.13 8.32 29.99
N SER A 140 -9.21 7.82 30.84
CA SER A 140 -7.80 8.21 30.77
C SER A 140 -7.26 7.89 29.38
N ALA A 141 -6.70 8.90 28.71
CA ALA A 141 -6.16 8.75 27.35
C ALA A 141 -5.08 7.66 27.36
N LEU A 142 -5.39 6.51 26.77
CA LEU A 142 -4.34 5.59 26.36
C LEU A 142 -3.51 6.28 25.29
N ALA A 143 -2.21 5.96 25.22
CA ALA A 143 -1.42 6.29 24.04
C ALA A 143 -2.05 5.52 22.85
N PHE A 144 -2.89 6.21 22.08
CA PHE A 144 -3.64 5.62 20.98
C PHE A 144 -2.76 5.36 19.77
N PHE A 145 -1.66 6.09 19.68
CA PHE A 145 -0.89 6.25 18.47
C PHE A 145 0.59 6.23 18.80
N GLU A 146 1.30 5.32 18.15
CA GLU A 146 2.74 5.26 18.16
C GLU A 146 3.20 5.46 16.72
N GLN A 147 4.08 6.45 16.49
CA GLN A 147 4.56 6.83 15.16
C GLN A 147 6.08 6.80 15.15
N TRP A 148 6.63 6.22 14.09
CA TRP A 148 8.06 6.27 13.81
C TRP A 148 8.31 6.77 12.38
N PRO A 149 9.21 7.75 12.19
CA PRO A 149 9.93 8.46 13.24
C PRO A 149 8.96 9.34 14.07
N PRO A 150 9.35 9.83 15.26
CA PRO A 150 8.46 10.63 16.09
C PRO A 150 7.85 11.81 15.31
N ALA A 151 6.61 12.18 15.62
CA ALA A 151 5.91 13.24 14.91
C ALA A 151 6.73 14.54 14.86
N GLY A 152 6.79 15.18 13.68
CA GLY A 152 7.53 16.42 13.45
C GLY A 152 9.04 16.28 13.24
N THR A 153 9.58 15.05 13.19
CA THR A 153 11.02 14.81 12.92
C THR A 153 11.37 14.75 11.44
N THR A 154 10.41 14.45 10.57
CA THR A 154 10.57 14.41 9.11
C THR A 154 9.49 15.23 8.42
N SER A 155 9.73 15.63 7.17
CA SER A 155 8.79 16.49 6.44
C SER A 155 7.50 15.75 6.05
N THR A 156 7.57 14.43 5.91
CA THR A 156 6.42 13.56 5.59
C THR A 156 5.77 12.93 6.82
N GLY A 157 6.40 13.03 8.00
CA GLY A 157 6.04 12.28 9.21
C GLY A 157 6.38 10.78 9.13
N GLY A 158 6.88 10.30 8.00
CA GLY A 158 7.40 8.94 7.83
C GLY A 158 8.92 8.94 7.65
N TRP A 159 9.52 7.76 7.55
CA TRP A 159 10.95 7.64 7.24
C TRP A 159 11.28 8.08 5.80
N LEU A 160 10.36 7.82 4.86
CA LEU A 160 10.54 8.21 3.46
C LEU A 160 10.23 9.69 3.29
N GLU A 161 11.20 10.45 2.77
CA GLU A 161 11.06 11.89 2.47
C GLU A 161 10.66 12.14 0.99
N THR A 162 10.36 11.08 0.24
CA THR A 162 9.96 11.14 -1.16
C THR A 162 8.52 10.67 -1.35
N ASN A 163 7.88 11.17 -2.43
CA ASN A 163 6.54 10.76 -2.85
C ASN A 163 6.54 10.43 -4.34
N TRP A 164 7.32 9.41 -4.72
CA TRP A 164 7.48 9.00 -6.11
C TRP A 164 6.22 8.30 -6.63
N LYS A 165 5.97 8.45 -7.93
CA LYS A 165 4.76 7.95 -8.61
C LYS A 165 5.14 6.93 -9.68
N GLN A 166 4.14 6.28 -10.27
CA GLN A 166 4.37 5.36 -11.39
C GLN A 166 4.38 6.04 -12.77
N SER A 167 4.08 7.34 -12.83
CA SER A 167 4.04 8.15 -14.04
C SER A 167 5.33 8.95 -14.21
N SER A 168 5.38 9.80 -15.25
CA SER A 168 6.49 10.72 -15.47
C SER A 168 6.75 11.59 -14.23
N PRO A 169 8.03 11.89 -13.88
CA PRO A 169 9.25 11.48 -14.59
C PRO A 169 9.77 10.08 -14.22
N TYR A 170 9.17 9.39 -13.26
CA TYR A 170 9.69 8.14 -12.69
C TYR A 170 9.72 6.96 -13.67
N ASN A 171 8.89 6.99 -14.72
CA ASN A 171 8.76 5.93 -15.71
C ASN A 171 9.41 6.26 -17.06
N ILE A 172 10.17 7.35 -17.22
CA ILE A 172 10.70 7.75 -18.53
C ILE A 172 11.63 6.71 -19.17
N PHE A 173 12.24 5.85 -18.36
CA PHE A 173 13.08 4.72 -18.79
C PHE A 173 12.36 3.38 -18.79
N CYS A 174 11.06 3.34 -18.51
CA CYS A 174 10.30 2.11 -18.71
C CYS A 174 10.11 1.83 -20.22
N PRO A 175 9.92 0.58 -20.62
CA PRO A 175 9.72 0.22 -22.03
C PRO A 175 8.53 0.95 -22.64
N MET A 176 8.66 1.39 -23.89
CA MET A 176 7.56 1.90 -24.69
C MET A 176 6.57 0.78 -24.94
N ASP A 177 5.30 0.98 -24.60
CA ASP A 177 4.26 0.02 -24.91
C ASP A 177 4.00 0.03 -26.42
N ASN A 178 4.42 -1.01 -27.13
CA ASN A 178 4.27 -1.09 -28.59
C ASN A 178 2.81 -1.31 -29.06
N VAL A 179 1.88 -1.62 -28.16
CA VAL A 179 0.45 -1.75 -28.47
C VAL A 179 -0.24 -0.39 -28.40
N THR A 180 0.08 0.43 -27.40
CA THR A 180 -0.56 1.73 -27.18
C THR A 180 0.26 2.92 -27.67
N GLY A 181 1.55 2.71 -27.99
CA GLY A 181 2.50 3.77 -28.32
C GLY A 181 2.85 4.69 -27.14
N SER A 182 2.53 4.28 -25.91
CA SER A 182 2.71 5.10 -24.70
C SER A 182 3.75 4.48 -23.78
N ARG A 183 4.45 5.31 -22.99
CA ARG A 183 5.42 4.83 -22.00
C ARG A 183 4.73 3.90 -20.99
N SER A 184 5.31 2.73 -20.71
CA SER A 184 4.80 1.86 -19.65
C SER A 184 4.82 2.57 -18.30
N VAL A 185 3.83 2.30 -17.44
CA VAL A 185 3.88 2.78 -16.05
C VAL A 185 5.02 2.08 -15.30
N ALA A 186 5.59 2.73 -14.29
CA ALA A 186 6.76 2.19 -13.60
C ALA A 186 6.47 0.93 -12.77
N GLY A 187 5.22 0.72 -12.34
CA GLY A 187 4.82 -0.39 -11.48
C GLY A 187 5.04 -0.10 -10.00
N CYS A 188 4.07 -0.50 -9.16
CA CYS A 188 4.14 -0.24 -7.73
C CYS A 188 5.31 -0.92 -7.01
N PRO A 189 5.75 -2.16 -7.36
CA PRO A 189 6.88 -2.79 -6.68
C PRO A 189 8.19 -2.06 -6.97
N ALA A 190 8.41 -1.68 -8.23
CA ALA A 190 9.61 -0.96 -8.66
C ALA A 190 9.74 0.40 -7.98
N VAL A 191 8.66 1.19 -7.93
CA VAL A 191 8.66 2.50 -7.26
C VAL A 191 8.87 2.34 -5.75
N ALA A 192 8.20 1.37 -5.11
CA ALA A 192 8.34 1.13 -3.67
C ALA A 192 9.78 0.73 -3.30
N LEU A 193 10.37 -0.21 -4.03
CA LEU A 193 11.76 -0.63 -3.84
C LEU A 193 12.74 0.54 -4.06
N ALA A 194 12.54 1.31 -5.13
CA ALA A 194 13.39 2.46 -5.44
C ALA A 194 13.34 3.53 -4.35
N MET A 195 12.17 3.81 -3.76
CA MET A 195 12.04 4.73 -2.64
C MET A 195 12.78 4.24 -1.39
N ILE A 196 12.76 2.92 -1.13
CA ILE A 196 13.46 2.31 0.00
C ILE A 196 14.98 2.38 -0.21
N ILE A 197 15.48 2.03 -1.39
CA ILE A 197 16.91 2.13 -1.72
C ILE A 197 17.38 3.59 -1.65
N HIS A 198 16.58 4.51 -2.19
CA HIS A 198 16.87 5.94 -2.12
C HIS A 198 16.88 6.46 -0.67
N TYR A 199 16.06 5.93 0.21
CA TYR A 199 16.11 6.24 1.64
C TYR A 199 17.40 5.72 2.29
N GLN A 200 17.79 4.48 1.98
CA GLN A 200 19.02 3.87 2.48
C GLN A 200 20.29 4.54 1.95
N LYS A 201 20.21 5.27 0.82
CA LYS A 201 21.35 5.92 0.16
C LYS A 201 22.50 4.95 -0.09
N ASN A 202 22.19 3.73 -0.50
CA ASN A 202 23.20 2.73 -0.75
C ASN A 202 22.76 1.79 -1.87
N LEU A 203 23.60 1.62 -2.88
CA LEU A 203 23.38 0.69 -3.99
C LEU A 203 24.11 -0.64 -3.79
N ASN A 204 24.91 -0.77 -2.72
CA ASN A 204 25.75 -1.94 -2.43
C ASN A 204 26.66 -2.38 -3.59
N GLY A 205 27.10 -1.42 -4.41
CA GLY A 205 27.92 -1.70 -5.60
C GLY A 205 27.18 -2.43 -6.72
N THR A 206 25.84 -2.43 -6.71
CA THR A 206 25.00 -3.02 -7.76
C THR A 206 25.33 -2.43 -9.12
N GLN A 207 25.53 -3.30 -10.10
CA GLN A 207 25.64 -3.01 -11.53
C GLN A 207 24.89 -4.10 -12.29
N PHE A 208 24.37 -3.81 -13.48
CA PHE A 208 23.64 -4.75 -14.33
C PHE A 208 24.50 -5.25 -15.50
N SER A 209 24.31 -6.49 -15.92
CA SER A 209 24.97 -7.12 -17.07
C SER A 209 24.03 -8.07 -17.79
N ASP A 210 24.47 -8.68 -18.90
CA ASP A 210 23.68 -9.64 -19.68
C ASP A 210 23.08 -10.79 -18.83
N ASP A 211 23.70 -11.16 -17.69
CA ASP A 211 23.13 -12.14 -16.75
C ASP A 211 21.79 -11.70 -16.10
N ASP A 212 21.48 -10.39 -16.15
CA ASP A 212 20.23 -9.80 -15.65
C ASP A 212 19.12 -9.80 -16.69
N ASP A 213 19.42 -10.24 -17.91
CA ASP A 213 18.43 -10.28 -18.97
C ASP A 213 17.25 -11.15 -18.60
N TYR A 214 16.08 -10.72 -19.04
CA TYR A 214 14.88 -11.53 -18.96
C TYR A 214 13.94 -11.24 -20.12
N TYR A 215 13.21 -12.29 -20.50
CA TYR A 215 12.21 -12.20 -21.53
C TYR A 215 10.90 -11.67 -20.97
N HIS A 216 10.53 -10.44 -21.36
CA HIS A 216 9.23 -9.88 -21.05
C HIS A 216 8.17 -10.54 -21.94
N ASN A 217 7.18 -11.19 -21.33
CA ASN A 217 6.05 -11.79 -22.04
C ASN A 217 4.74 -11.58 -21.26
N TYR A 218 4.04 -10.50 -21.58
CA TYR A 218 2.81 -10.14 -20.88
C TYR A 218 1.86 -9.35 -21.75
N ALA A 219 0.55 -9.65 -21.64
CA ALA A 219 -0.51 -8.96 -22.38
C ALA A 219 -0.25 -8.82 -23.90
N GLY A 220 0.38 -9.84 -24.52
CA GLY A 220 0.71 -9.85 -25.93
C GLY A 220 1.97 -9.04 -26.32
N ARG A 221 2.72 -8.50 -25.36
CA ARG A 221 3.98 -7.79 -25.57
C ARG A 221 5.15 -8.70 -25.25
N GLN A 222 6.04 -8.83 -26.23
CA GLN A 222 7.13 -9.79 -26.23
C GLN A 222 8.41 -9.09 -26.68
N TYR A 223 9.39 -9.02 -25.79
CA TYR A 223 10.70 -8.40 -26.03
C TYR A 223 11.68 -8.80 -24.93
N TRP A 224 12.96 -8.64 -25.18
CA TRP A 224 14.03 -8.86 -24.23
C TRP A 224 14.41 -7.57 -23.51
N ILE A 225 14.53 -7.66 -22.19
CA ILE A 225 15.30 -6.69 -21.41
C ILE A 225 16.66 -7.36 -21.16
N ASP A 226 17.80 -6.79 -21.53
CA ASP A 226 18.00 -5.46 -22.13
C ASP A 226 18.17 -5.43 -23.67
N ASP A 227 18.27 -6.57 -24.34
CA ASP A 227 18.60 -6.66 -25.78
C ASP A 227 17.71 -5.81 -26.73
N ASP A 228 16.42 -5.63 -26.42
CA ASP A 228 15.50 -4.82 -27.23
C ASP A 228 15.45 -3.34 -26.80
N HIS A 229 16.44 -2.83 -26.06
CA HIS A 229 16.44 -1.47 -25.51
C HIS A 229 16.23 -0.36 -26.56
N GLN A 230 16.77 -0.54 -27.78
CA GLN A 230 16.57 0.42 -28.87
C GLN A 230 15.14 0.38 -29.41
N LEU A 231 14.59 -0.82 -29.60
CA LEU A 231 13.24 -1.03 -30.13
C LEU A 231 12.18 -0.51 -29.16
N MET A 232 12.40 -0.74 -27.87
CA MET A 232 11.47 -0.44 -26.79
C MET A 232 11.81 0.87 -26.07
N ASP A 233 12.80 1.62 -26.54
CA ASP A 233 13.18 2.96 -26.06
C ASP A 233 13.41 3.03 -24.54
N PHE A 234 14.30 2.19 -24.04
CA PHE A 234 14.80 2.20 -22.66
C PHE A 234 16.34 2.16 -22.63
N PRO A 235 17.01 2.48 -21.51
CA PRO A 235 18.47 2.42 -21.46
C PRO A 235 18.97 0.97 -21.41
N SER A 236 19.97 0.64 -22.24
CA SER A 236 20.77 -0.59 -22.09
C SER A 236 21.43 -0.63 -20.71
N PHE A 237 21.82 -1.80 -20.19
CA PHE A 237 22.50 -1.96 -18.91
C PHE A 237 23.81 -1.16 -18.78
N PRO A 238 24.70 -1.06 -19.79
CA PRO A 238 25.86 -0.17 -19.69
C PRO A 238 25.47 1.29 -19.43
N ARG A 239 24.41 1.78 -20.09
CA ARG A 239 23.88 3.13 -19.89
C ARG A 239 23.19 3.28 -18.53
N LEU A 240 22.50 2.25 -18.06
CA LEU A 240 21.90 2.21 -16.72
C LEU A 240 22.98 2.31 -15.63
N ASN A 241 24.09 1.59 -15.82
CA ASN A 241 25.24 1.55 -14.93
C ASN A 241 25.95 2.92 -14.81
N GLU A 242 25.99 3.72 -15.87
CA GLU A 242 26.50 5.10 -15.80
C GLU A 242 25.69 5.96 -14.80
N TYR A 243 24.37 5.76 -14.70
CA TYR A 243 23.56 6.43 -13.68
C TYR A 243 23.87 5.89 -12.28
N PHE A 244 24.13 4.60 -12.13
CA PHE A 244 24.49 3.97 -10.86
C PHE A 244 25.85 4.47 -10.35
N ASP A 245 26.83 4.64 -11.23
CA ASP A 245 28.11 5.26 -10.90
C ASP A 245 27.93 6.69 -10.38
N SER A 246 27.06 7.47 -11.03
CA SER A 246 26.72 8.82 -10.57
C SER A 246 26.04 8.81 -9.20
N MET A 247 25.06 7.92 -9.00
CA MET A 247 24.35 7.77 -7.73
C MET A 247 25.29 7.34 -6.60
N ALA A 248 26.22 6.42 -6.87
CA ALA A 248 27.20 5.92 -5.90
C ALA A 248 28.14 7.04 -5.39
N VAL A 249 28.44 8.05 -6.21
CA VAL A 249 29.20 9.24 -5.78
C VAL A 249 28.32 10.19 -4.95
N LYS A 250 27.03 10.33 -5.29
CA LYS A 250 26.12 11.29 -4.65
C LYS A 250 25.59 10.84 -3.30
N PHE A 251 25.27 9.56 -3.16
CA PHE A 251 24.65 9.00 -1.97
C PHE A 251 25.46 9.21 -0.68
N PRO A 252 26.78 8.94 -0.62
CA PRO A 252 27.58 9.14 0.60
C PRO A 252 27.65 10.59 1.08
N ILE A 253 27.45 11.55 0.17
CA ILE A 253 27.51 12.99 0.44
C ILE A 253 26.13 13.67 0.35
N TYR A 254 25.06 12.87 0.34
CA TYR A 254 23.66 13.34 0.38
C TYR A 254 23.29 14.33 -0.72
N ILE A 255 23.91 14.24 -1.90
CA ILE A 255 23.52 15.05 -3.05
C ILE A 255 22.19 14.49 -3.61
N PRO A 256 21.17 15.34 -3.87
CA PRO A 256 19.93 14.90 -4.49
C PRO A 256 20.13 14.31 -5.88
N LEU A 257 19.32 13.28 -6.18
CA LEU A 257 19.27 12.70 -7.52
C LEU A 257 18.52 13.62 -8.48
N ASN A 258 18.96 13.67 -9.74
CA ASN A 258 18.18 14.31 -10.81
C ASN A 258 17.08 13.37 -11.32
N GLU A 259 16.19 13.89 -12.18
CA GLU A 259 15.04 13.13 -12.71
C GLU A 259 15.44 11.84 -13.43
N ASN A 260 16.53 11.87 -14.21
CA ASN A 260 17.01 10.69 -14.92
C ASN A 260 17.60 9.65 -13.97
N GLU A 261 18.33 10.05 -12.94
CA GLU A 261 18.87 9.12 -11.92
C GLU A 261 17.74 8.48 -11.12
N VAL A 262 16.69 9.24 -10.80
CA VAL A 262 15.49 8.69 -10.16
C VAL A 262 14.80 7.69 -11.07
N ALA A 263 14.58 8.03 -12.34
CA ALA A 263 13.98 7.11 -13.30
C ALA A 263 14.84 5.87 -13.56
N ALA A 264 16.16 6.02 -13.56
CA ALA A 264 17.11 4.91 -13.69
C ALA A 264 17.01 3.97 -12.50
N LEU A 265 16.97 4.49 -11.27
CA LEU A 265 16.79 3.67 -10.08
C LEU A 265 15.44 2.94 -10.09
N VAL A 266 14.35 3.62 -10.49
CA VAL A 266 13.02 3.03 -10.60
C VAL A 266 13.00 1.92 -11.67
N PHE A 267 13.56 2.16 -12.86
CA PHE A 267 13.63 1.16 -13.92
C PHE A 267 14.47 -0.05 -13.48
N ALA A 268 15.66 0.19 -12.91
CA ALA A 268 16.53 -0.86 -12.37
C ALA A 268 15.84 -1.72 -11.31
N CYS A 269 15.01 -1.14 -10.44
CA CYS A 269 14.21 -1.89 -9.47
C CYS A 269 13.20 -2.81 -10.15
N GLY A 270 12.60 -2.39 -11.26
CA GLY A 270 11.72 -3.26 -12.05
C GLY A 270 12.48 -4.35 -12.81
N VAL A 271 13.68 -4.06 -13.32
CA VAL A 271 14.58 -5.06 -13.91
C VAL A 271 14.95 -6.13 -12.87
N ALA A 272 15.42 -5.72 -11.69
CA ALA A 272 15.77 -6.62 -10.60
C ALA A 272 14.59 -7.50 -10.15
N ALA A 273 13.36 -6.97 -10.23
CA ALA A 273 12.14 -7.72 -9.94
C ALA A 273 11.61 -8.55 -11.12
N ARG A 274 12.27 -8.53 -12.29
CA ARG A 274 11.79 -9.16 -13.53
C ARG A 274 10.32 -8.81 -13.82
N GLN A 275 9.99 -7.53 -13.63
CA GLN A 275 8.64 -7.01 -13.71
C GLN A 275 8.07 -7.08 -15.13
N VAL A 276 6.74 -7.25 -15.24
CA VAL A 276 6.03 -7.02 -16.50
C VAL A 276 5.64 -5.54 -16.66
N TYR A 277 5.64 -5.05 -17.90
CA TYR A 277 5.39 -3.65 -18.25
C TYR A 277 4.27 -3.50 -19.27
N THR A 278 3.35 -2.56 -19.01
CA THR A 278 2.42 -2.00 -20.00
C THR A 278 2.14 -0.53 -19.68
N SER A 279 1.50 0.20 -20.59
CA SER A 279 1.03 1.56 -20.33
C SER A 279 -0.12 1.66 -19.33
N GLU A 280 -0.77 0.54 -18.98
CA GLU A 280 -1.93 0.50 -18.08
C GLU A 280 -1.56 -0.01 -16.69
N VAL A 281 -0.80 -1.10 -16.63
CA VAL A 281 -0.35 -1.75 -15.40
C VAL A 281 1.01 -2.41 -15.60
N SER A 282 1.89 -2.19 -14.64
CA SER A 282 3.19 -2.87 -14.55
C SER A 282 3.37 -3.39 -13.13
N GLY A 283 4.00 -4.55 -12.97
CA GLY A 283 4.17 -5.14 -11.66
C GLY A 283 4.77 -6.54 -11.65
N THR A 284 4.79 -7.14 -10.47
CA THR A 284 5.22 -8.52 -10.26
C THR A 284 4.00 -9.44 -10.11
N PHE A 285 4.18 -10.74 -10.39
CA PHE A 285 3.14 -11.75 -10.17
C PHE A 285 3.12 -12.27 -8.73
N GLY A 286 4.21 -12.10 -7.99
CA GLY A 286 4.32 -12.57 -6.62
C GLY A 286 5.30 -11.75 -5.80
N VAL A 287 5.19 -11.89 -4.48
CA VAL A 287 6.08 -11.24 -3.50
C VAL A 287 7.51 -11.75 -3.58
N THR A 288 7.72 -12.98 -4.07
CA THR A 288 9.05 -13.56 -4.29
C THR A 288 9.88 -12.75 -5.27
N GLN A 289 9.29 -12.22 -6.35
CA GLN A 289 10.01 -11.35 -7.28
C GLN A 289 10.48 -10.04 -6.63
N ALA A 290 9.68 -9.49 -5.72
CA ALA A 290 10.08 -8.30 -4.97
C ALA A 290 11.21 -8.61 -3.98
N PHE A 291 11.19 -9.80 -3.36
CA PHE A 291 12.26 -10.29 -2.49
C PHE A 291 13.57 -10.54 -3.26
N GLU A 292 13.51 -11.24 -4.40
CA GLU A 292 14.65 -11.45 -5.31
C GLU A 292 15.27 -10.13 -5.75
N ALA A 293 14.46 -9.08 -5.95
CA ALA A 293 14.96 -7.75 -6.24
C ALA A 293 15.79 -7.16 -5.09
N TYR A 294 15.38 -7.32 -3.83
CA TYR A 294 16.20 -6.90 -2.68
C TYR A 294 17.53 -7.65 -2.63
N GLU A 295 17.51 -8.96 -2.85
CA GLU A 295 18.72 -9.79 -2.93
C GLU A 295 19.63 -9.32 -4.07
N ARG A 296 19.05 -8.95 -5.21
CA ARG A 296 19.79 -8.44 -6.37
C ARG A 296 20.49 -7.11 -6.12
N PHE A 297 19.92 -6.27 -5.26
CA PHE A 297 20.57 -5.06 -4.73
C PHE A 297 21.46 -5.33 -3.50
N ALA A 298 21.78 -6.60 -3.23
CA ALA A 298 22.64 -7.08 -2.14
C ALA A 298 22.17 -6.72 -0.72
N TYR A 299 20.85 -6.59 -0.51
CA TYR A 299 20.26 -6.53 0.83
C TYR A 299 20.07 -7.95 1.40
N GLN A 300 21.18 -8.62 1.72
CA GLN A 300 21.20 -10.04 2.12
C GLN A 300 20.49 -10.33 3.46
N ASP A 301 20.32 -9.31 4.30
CA ASP A 301 19.58 -9.42 5.57
C ASP A 301 18.05 -9.28 5.38
N ALA A 302 17.58 -9.07 4.14
CA ALA A 302 16.15 -9.08 3.85
C ALA A 302 15.58 -10.49 4.09
N ILE A 303 14.37 -10.57 4.65
CA ILE A 303 13.68 -11.82 4.92
C ILE A 303 12.25 -11.69 4.40
N LEU A 304 11.82 -12.66 3.60
CA LEU A 304 10.41 -12.82 3.24
C LEU A 304 9.69 -13.56 4.36
N ILE A 305 8.79 -12.87 5.06
CA ILE A 305 8.01 -13.37 6.22
C ILE A 305 6.64 -13.93 5.81
#